data_AF-A0A3N8GZG8-F1
#
_entry.id   AF-A0A3N8GZG8-F1
#
_cell.length_a   1.000
_cell.length_b   1.000
_cell.length_c   1.000
_cell.angle_alpha   90.00
_cell.angle_beta   90.00
_cell.angle_gamma   90.00
#
_symmetry.space_group_name_H-M   'P 1'
#
loop_
_entity.id
_entity.type
_entity.pdbx_description
1 polymer ?
#
loop_
_entity_poly.entity_id
_entity_poly.type
_entity_poly.pdbx_seq_one_letter_code
_entity_poly.pdbx_strand_id
1 'polypeptide(L)'
;MKVGYARVSTDEQHLDLQLNALQQTGCDLIFSDRGISGARTDRPGLQHALASLQPGDTLTVWKLDRLGRSLSHLVAIIGELNQAGVRVVSLTEAIDTQSSAGRFTFHLIAALAEFERSLISERTRAGLAAARMRGKRPGRPAILDAEQLEQARGLLMHQPEVAVARRFKVHQRTLQRMLKRARDQRETALTPGNPNDAAGSSLAYECPICMQGTIEAESIATFGRHRAKGLHRKTELPSSPRMSVAGAAVRTRSACQAATMCGIPSCIGAIT
;
A
#
# COMPACT_ATOMS: atom_id res chain seq x y z
N MET A 1 30.20 -15.84 -23.09
CA MET A 1 29.81 -14.84 -24.09
C MET A 1 29.48 -13.52 -23.39
N LYS A 2 29.78 -12.38 -24.01
CA LYS A 2 29.40 -11.04 -23.54
C LYS A 2 28.26 -10.50 -24.39
N VAL A 3 27.11 -10.27 -23.78
CA VAL A 3 25.94 -9.69 -24.46
C VAL A 3 25.77 -8.25 -24.01
N GLY A 4 25.74 -7.32 -24.96
CA GLY A 4 25.47 -5.91 -24.74
C GLY A 4 23.99 -5.59 -24.88
N TYR A 5 23.45 -4.70 -24.04
CA TYR A 5 22.11 -4.16 -24.22
C TYR A 5 22.07 -2.64 -24.10
N ALA A 6 21.46 -1.99 -25.09
CA ALA A 6 21.29 -0.54 -25.18
C ALA A 6 19.82 -0.14 -25.33
N ARG A 7 19.43 1.02 -24.79
CA ARG A 7 18.06 1.54 -24.92
C ARG A 7 18.04 3.05 -25.10
N VAL A 8 17.21 3.53 -26.01
CA VAL A 8 16.90 4.97 -26.15
C VAL A 8 15.41 5.22 -26.32
N SER A 9 14.94 6.30 -25.69
CA SER A 9 13.52 6.67 -25.73
C SER A 9 13.16 7.45 -27.01
N THR A 10 14.06 8.25 -27.56
CA THR A 10 13.78 9.12 -28.73
C THR A 10 15.02 9.65 -29.48
N ASP A 11 16.23 9.56 -28.92
CA ASP A 11 17.41 10.22 -29.47
C ASP A 11 18.42 9.19 -30.03
N GLU A 12 18.72 9.32 -31.32
CA GLU A 12 19.64 8.46 -32.06
C GLU A 12 21.11 8.71 -31.69
N GLN A 13 21.49 9.97 -31.38
CA GLN A 13 22.87 10.31 -31.00
C GLN A 13 23.28 9.64 -29.67
N HIS A 14 22.32 9.50 -28.76
CA HIS A 14 22.53 8.80 -27.49
C HIS A 14 22.60 7.27 -27.64
N LEU A 15 22.11 6.71 -28.75
CA LEU A 15 22.21 5.28 -29.02
C LEU A 15 23.60 4.93 -29.56
N ASP A 16 24.12 5.74 -30.48
CA ASP A 16 25.43 5.48 -31.08
C ASP A 16 26.54 5.52 -30.05
N LEU A 17 26.48 6.49 -29.12
CA LEU A 17 27.32 6.49 -27.93
C LEU A 17 27.21 5.14 -27.22
N GLN A 18 25.99 4.72 -26.87
CA GLN A 18 25.73 3.44 -26.20
C GLN A 18 26.35 2.23 -26.87
N LEU A 19 26.14 2.11 -28.17
CA LEU A 19 26.66 1.01 -28.96
C LEU A 19 28.19 1.05 -29.03
N ASN A 20 28.80 2.23 -29.21
CA ASN A 20 30.25 2.36 -29.26
C ASN A 20 30.92 1.91 -27.96
N ALA A 21 30.40 2.27 -26.79
CA ALA A 21 31.00 1.80 -25.54
C ALA A 21 30.79 0.29 -25.31
N LEU A 22 29.67 -0.28 -25.74
CA LEU A 22 29.43 -1.72 -25.68
C LEU A 22 30.33 -2.51 -26.65
N GLN A 23 30.64 -1.93 -27.81
CA GLN A 23 31.60 -2.50 -28.75
C GLN A 23 33.02 -2.45 -28.18
N GLN A 24 33.41 -1.33 -27.55
CA GLN A 24 34.74 -1.17 -26.93
C GLN A 24 34.99 -2.16 -25.79
N THR A 25 33.94 -2.62 -25.09
CA THR A 25 34.06 -3.65 -24.05
C THR A 25 34.14 -5.08 -24.58
N GLY A 26 34.06 -5.24 -25.91
CA GLY A 26 34.15 -6.52 -26.59
C GLY A 26 32.91 -7.39 -26.41
N CYS A 27 31.72 -6.80 -26.50
CA CYS A 27 30.47 -7.58 -26.52
C CYS A 27 30.35 -8.36 -27.84
N ASP A 28 30.06 -9.66 -27.76
CA ASP A 28 29.89 -10.57 -28.89
C ASP A 28 28.57 -10.29 -29.63
N LEU A 29 27.50 -10.06 -28.87
CA LEU A 29 26.17 -9.75 -29.36
C LEU A 29 25.67 -8.47 -28.71
N ILE A 30 25.07 -7.56 -29.48
CA ILE A 30 24.50 -6.32 -28.94
C ILE A 30 23.05 -6.20 -29.38
N PHE A 31 22.15 -6.07 -28.40
CA PHE A 31 20.73 -5.84 -28.62
C PHE A 31 20.37 -4.39 -28.28
N SER A 32 19.42 -3.82 -29.02
CA SER A 32 18.99 -2.44 -28.78
C SER A 32 17.49 -2.28 -28.90
N ASP A 33 16.91 -1.48 -28.01
CA ASP A 33 15.52 -1.02 -28.08
C ASP A 33 15.46 0.48 -28.41
N ARG A 34 14.90 0.84 -29.57
CA ARG A 34 14.74 2.22 -30.06
C ARG A 34 13.30 2.71 -29.91
N GLY A 35 13.10 3.93 -29.41
CA GLY A 35 11.76 4.50 -29.25
C GLY A 35 10.95 3.89 -28.10
N ILE A 36 11.57 3.05 -27.26
CA ILE A 36 10.89 2.33 -26.19
C ILE A 36 11.20 2.98 -24.84
N SER A 37 10.17 3.58 -24.26
CA SER A 37 10.21 4.04 -22.87
C SER A 37 10.31 2.86 -21.92
N GLY A 38 11.10 3.00 -20.86
CA GLY A 38 11.21 2.01 -19.78
C GLY A 38 9.89 1.74 -19.02
N ALA A 39 8.79 2.44 -19.32
CA ALA A 39 7.46 2.11 -18.80
C ALA A 39 6.78 0.95 -19.52
N ARG A 40 7.18 0.61 -20.76
CA ARG A 40 6.63 -0.55 -21.46
C ARG A 40 7.30 -1.83 -20.97
N THR A 41 6.47 -2.83 -20.69
CA THR A 41 6.88 -4.22 -20.41
C THR A 41 7.27 -4.95 -21.70
N ASP A 42 6.67 -4.56 -22.82
CA ASP A 42 7.01 -5.10 -24.14
C ASP A 42 8.32 -4.46 -24.64
N ARG A 43 9.40 -5.24 -24.56
CA ARG A 43 10.77 -4.85 -24.87
C ARG A 43 11.44 -5.98 -25.63
N PRO A 44 11.26 -6.04 -26.96
CA PRO A 44 11.74 -7.16 -27.75
C PRO A 44 13.27 -7.26 -27.70
N GLY A 45 14.00 -6.14 -27.73
CA GLY A 45 15.47 -6.14 -27.65
C GLY A 45 15.99 -6.71 -26.33
N LEU A 46 15.41 -6.28 -25.20
CA LEU A 46 15.76 -6.85 -23.90
C LEU A 46 15.39 -8.34 -23.80
N GLN A 47 14.22 -8.74 -24.28
CA GLN A 47 13.79 -10.14 -24.25
C GLN A 47 14.71 -11.04 -25.08
N HIS A 48 15.11 -10.60 -26.27
CA HIS A 48 16.08 -11.34 -27.09
C HIS A 48 17.46 -11.41 -26.41
N ALA A 49 17.91 -10.32 -25.79
CA ALA A 49 19.15 -10.33 -25.02
C ALA A 49 19.10 -11.37 -23.88
N LEU A 50 18.02 -11.36 -23.09
CA LEU A 50 17.82 -12.31 -22.00
C LEU A 50 17.72 -13.76 -22.49
N ALA A 51 17.05 -14.01 -23.61
CA ALA A 51 16.93 -15.34 -24.21
C ALA A 51 18.26 -15.88 -24.77
N SER A 52 19.17 -14.99 -25.16
CA SER A 52 20.49 -15.37 -25.68
C SER A 52 21.50 -15.76 -24.59
N LEU A 53 21.25 -15.39 -23.33
CA LEU A 53 22.17 -15.61 -22.21
C LEU A 53 22.12 -17.05 -21.73
N GLN A 54 23.30 -17.61 -21.42
CA GLN A 54 23.49 -18.90 -20.77
C GLN A 54 24.25 -18.73 -19.44
N PRO A 55 24.22 -19.72 -18.53
CA PRO A 55 25.01 -19.68 -17.30
C PRO A 55 26.50 -19.46 -17.60
N GLY A 56 27.13 -18.50 -16.91
CA GLY A 56 28.52 -18.09 -17.14
C GLY A 56 28.69 -16.93 -18.14
N ASP A 57 27.62 -16.51 -18.83
CA ASP A 57 27.65 -15.34 -19.68
C ASP A 57 27.62 -14.02 -18.88
N THR A 58 27.95 -12.93 -19.56
CA THR A 58 27.93 -11.58 -19.00
C THR A 58 27.01 -10.67 -19.79
N LEU A 59 26.00 -10.13 -19.12
CA LEU A 59 25.17 -9.04 -19.63
C LEU A 59 25.81 -7.69 -19.29
N THR A 60 26.20 -6.95 -20.31
CA THR A 60 26.81 -5.62 -20.21
C THR A 60 25.81 -4.57 -20.63
N VAL A 61 25.63 -3.55 -19.79
CA VAL A 61 24.79 -2.39 -20.09
C VAL A 61 25.59 -1.12 -19.88
N TRP A 62 25.26 -0.06 -20.62
CA TRP A 62 25.88 1.24 -20.36
C TRP A 62 25.54 1.73 -18.95
N LYS A 63 24.25 1.84 -18.64
CA LYS A 63 23.68 2.29 -17.36
C LYS A 63 22.64 1.30 -16.86
N LEU A 64 22.46 1.21 -15.54
CA LEU A 64 21.44 0.36 -14.93
C LEU A 64 20.00 0.82 -15.26
N ASP A 65 19.79 2.13 -15.50
CA ASP A 65 18.47 2.68 -15.89
C ASP A 65 17.97 2.18 -17.27
N ARG A 66 18.85 1.54 -18.05
CA ARG A 66 18.50 0.93 -19.33
C ARG A 66 17.75 -0.39 -19.13
N LEU A 67 18.04 -1.14 -18.08
CA LEU A 67 17.38 -2.41 -17.73
C LEU A 67 15.99 -2.20 -17.12
N GLY A 68 15.77 -1.16 -16.32
CA GLY A 68 14.51 -0.93 -15.61
C GLY A 68 14.24 0.53 -15.31
N ARG A 69 12.96 0.93 -15.30
CA ARG A 69 12.54 2.28 -14.89
C ARG A 69 12.31 2.40 -13.38
N SER A 70 11.98 1.31 -12.71
CA SER A 70 11.89 1.27 -11.25
C SER A 70 13.04 0.47 -10.68
N LEU A 71 13.53 0.90 -9.52
CA LEU A 71 14.59 0.21 -8.79
C LEU A 71 14.21 -1.23 -8.50
N SER A 72 12.94 -1.45 -8.13
CA SER A 72 12.42 -2.78 -7.87
C SER A 72 12.38 -3.71 -9.08
N HIS A 73 12.17 -3.18 -10.29
CA HIS A 73 12.21 -3.98 -11.51
C HIS A 73 13.66 -4.33 -11.89
N LEU A 74 14.59 -3.38 -11.71
CA LEU A 74 16.01 -3.62 -11.89
C LEU A 74 16.52 -4.74 -10.97
N VAL A 75 16.15 -4.68 -9.69
CA VAL A 75 16.53 -5.67 -8.67
C VAL A 75 15.99 -7.06 -9.01
N ALA A 76 14.75 -7.14 -9.50
CA ALA A 76 14.16 -8.40 -9.95
C ALA A 76 14.95 -9.03 -11.11
N ILE A 77 15.21 -8.26 -12.18
CA ILE A 77 15.96 -8.75 -13.35
C ILE A 77 17.37 -9.21 -12.95
N ILE A 78 18.11 -8.41 -12.19
CA ILE A 78 19.47 -8.77 -11.77
C ILE A 78 19.44 -9.97 -10.82
N GLY A 79 18.44 -10.08 -9.95
CA GLY A 79 18.25 -11.24 -9.08
C GLY A 79 18.04 -12.53 -9.87
N GLU A 80 17.18 -12.50 -10.89
CA GLU A 80 16.92 -13.62 -11.80
C GLU A 80 18.19 -14.01 -12.58
N LEU A 81 18.92 -13.02 -13.11
CA LEU A 81 20.17 -13.26 -13.84
C LEU A 81 21.26 -13.86 -12.93
N ASN A 82 21.42 -13.35 -11.71
CA ASN A 82 22.38 -13.91 -10.76
C ASN A 82 22.01 -15.35 -10.38
N GLN A 83 20.71 -15.67 -10.21
CA GLN A 83 20.25 -17.04 -9.97
C GLN A 83 20.52 -17.97 -11.17
N ALA A 84 20.41 -17.44 -12.38
CA ALA A 84 20.76 -18.13 -13.62
C ALA A 84 22.29 -18.25 -13.85
N GLY A 85 23.12 -17.73 -12.95
CA GLY A 85 24.58 -17.75 -13.08
C GLY A 85 25.12 -16.77 -14.13
N VAL A 86 24.35 -15.74 -14.48
CA VAL A 86 24.74 -14.70 -15.43
C VAL A 86 25.30 -13.49 -14.67
N ARG A 87 26.46 -13.01 -15.09
CA ARG A 87 27.09 -11.80 -14.56
C ARG A 87 26.45 -10.55 -15.17
N VAL A 88 26.21 -9.52 -14.37
CA VAL A 88 25.70 -8.23 -14.87
C VAL A 88 26.74 -7.14 -14.61
N VAL A 89 27.07 -6.39 -15.65
CA VAL A 89 28.06 -5.30 -15.62
C VAL A 89 27.42 -4.01 -16.13
N SER A 90 27.57 -2.93 -15.36
CA SER A 90 27.21 -1.57 -15.78
C SER A 90 28.46 -0.74 -16.02
N LEU A 91 28.59 -0.16 -17.21
CA LEU A 91 29.82 0.54 -17.63
C LEU A 91 30.01 1.88 -16.89
N THR A 92 28.96 2.68 -16.71
CA THR A 92 29.13 4.01 -16.08
C THR A 92 29.22 3.99 -14.58
N GLU A 93 28.50 3.08 -13.92
CA GLU A 93 28.47 2.97 -12.47
C GLU A 93 29.59 2.05 -11.96
N ALA A 94 30.36 1.43 -12.88
CA ALA A 94 31.39 0.43 -12.58
C ALA A 94 30.88 -0.68 -11.63
N ILE A 95 29.59 -1.02 -11.76
CA ILE A 95 28.96 -2.06 -10.95
C ILE A 95 29.11 -3.39 -11.65
N ASP A 96 29.66 -4.35 -10.93
CA ASP A 96 29.85 -5.73 -11.38
C ASP A 96 29.32 -6.70 -10.32
N THR A 97 28.30 -7.47 -10.68
CA THR A 97 27.64 -8.42 -9.75
C THR A 97 28.50 -9.62 -9.36
N GLN A 98 29.67 -9.82 -9.98
CA GLN A 98 30.65 -10.83 -9.54
C GLN A 98 31.60 -10.30 -8.46
N SER A 99 31.85 -9.00 -8.43
CA SER A 99 32.75 -8.37 -7.44
C SER A 99 32.08 -8.26 -6.06
N SER A 100 32.85 -8.37 -4.98
CA SER A 100 32.33 -8.20 -3.61
C SER A 100 31.73 -6.80 -3.40
N ALA A 101 32.40 -5.77 -3.93
CA ALA A 101 31.93 -4.38 -3.88
C ALA A 101 30.64 -4.18 -4.69
N GLY A 102 30.57 -4.69 -5.92
CA GLY A 102 29.39 -4.56 -6.76
C GLY A 102 28.18 -5.35 -6.24
N ARG A 103 28.40 -6.52 -5.64
CA ARG A 103 27.36 -7.24 -4.88
C ARG A 103 26.85 -6.45 -3.70
N PHE A 104 27.74 -5.85 -2.91
CA PHE A 104 27.35 -5.01 -1.78
C PHE A 104 26.51 -3.82 -2.25
N THR A 105 26.97 -3.08 -3.25
CA THR A 105 26.24 -1.94 -3.83
C THR A 105 24.89 -2.38 -4.39
N PHE A 106 24.82 -3.53 -5.05
CA PHE A 106 23.56 -4.09 -5.54
C PHE A 106 22.59 -4.40 -4.40
N HIS A 107 23.03 -5.03 -3.32
CA HIS A 107 22.18 -5.31 -2.16
C HIS A 107 21.69 -4.03 -1.46
N LEU A 108 22.53 -3.01 -1.38
CA LEU A 108 22.14 -1.70 -0.85
C LEU A 108 21.04 -1.07 -1.72
N ILE A 109 21.20 -1.11 -3.04
CA ILE A 109 20.20 -0.64 -4.00
C ILE A 109 18.89 -1.45 -3.86
N ALA A 110 18.99 -2.76 -3.66
CA ALA A 110 17.84 -3.63 -3.45
C ALA A 110 17.06 -3.27 -2.19
N ALA A 111 17.76 -3.09 -1.06
CA ALA A 111 17.15 -2.69 0.20
C ALA A 111 16.45 -1.31 0.08
N LEU A 112 17.08 -0.36 -0.62
CA LEU A 112 16.47 0.95 -0.88
C LEU A 112 15.19 0.83 -1.72
N ALA A 113 15.17 -0.07 -2.71
CA ALA A 113 13.99 -0.31 -3.54
C ALA A 113 12.81 -0.86 -2.75
N GLU A 114 13.07 -1.78 -1.82
CA GLU A 114 12.05 -2.34 -0.93
C GLU A 114 11.54 -1.32 0.06
N PHE A 115 12.43 -0.49 0.60
CA PHE A 115 12.07 0.62 1.48
C PHE A 115 11.14 1.63 0.78
N GLU A 116 11.49 2.08 -0.42
CA GLU A 116 10.65 3.01 -1.20
C GLU A 116 9.26 2.41 -1.48
N ARG A 117 9.20 1.14 -1.89
CA ARG A 117 7.94 0.42 -2.12
C ARG A 117 7.08 0.35 -0.86
N SER A 118 7.72 0.10 0.29
CA SER A 118 7.05 0.03 1.58
C SER A 118 6.45 1.37 1.98
N LEU A 119 7.19 2.47 1.81
CA LEU A 119 6.69 3.84 2.06
C LEU A 119 5.49 4.22 1.18
N ILE A 120 5.52 3.87 -0.11
CA ILE A 120 4.39 4.13 -1.02
C ILE A 120 3.15 3.35 -0.57
N SER A 121 3.32 2.08 -0.18
CA SER A 121 2.24 1.24 0.33
C SER A 121 1.65 1.80 1.63
N GLU A 122 2.51 2.19 2.57
CA GLU A 122 2.11 2.77 3.86
C GLU A 122 1.29 4.06 3.66
N ARG A 123 1.79 4.99 2.85
CA ARG A 123 1.07 6.23 2.51
C ARG A 123 -0.28 5.95 1.86
N THR A 124 -0.35 4.96 0.97
CA THR A 124 -1.60 4.57 0.31
C THR A 124 -2.60 4.01 1.31
N ARG A 125 -2.16 3.16 2.24
CA ARG A 125 -3.01 2.60 3.30
C ARG A 125 -3.53 3.69 4.24
N ALA A 126 -2.66 4.62 4.65
CA ALA A 126 -3.03 5.77 5.46
C ALA A 126 -4.06 6.66 4.74
N GLY A 127 -3.85 6.94 3.45
CA GLY A 127 -4.79 7.70 2.62
C GLY A 127 -6.15 7.01 2.47
N LEU A 128 -6.18 5.69 2.29
CA LEU A 128 -7.41 4.89 2.23
C LEU A 128 -8.13 4.85 3.57
N ALA A 129 -7.41 4.72 4.69
CA ALA A 129 -7.99 4.77 6.03
C ALA A 129 -8.63 6.14 6.29
N ALA A 130 -7.92 7.23 6.00
CA ALA A 130 -8.45 8.59 6.11
C ALA A 130 -9.68 8.82 5.20
N ALA A 131 -9.69 8.27 3.99
CA ALA A 131 -10.85 8.33 3.10
C ALA A 131 -12.06 7.57 3.68
N ARG A 132 -11.85 6.38 4.25
CA ARG A 132 -12.91 5.60 4.92
C ARG A 132 -13.48 6.31 6.13
N MET A 133 -12.63 6.92 6.97
CA MET A 133 -13.07 7.73 8.12
C MET A 133 -13.94 8.92 7.68
N ARG A 134 -13.64 9.52 6.53
CA ARG A 134 -14.48 10.57 5.90
C ARG A 134 -15.72 10.04 5.19
N GLY A 135 -16.06 8.75 5.33
CA GLY A 135 -17.23 8.13 4.71
C GLY A 135 -17.09 7.81 3.23
N LYS A 136 -15.92 8.04 2.60
CA LYS A 136 -15.70 7.62 1.21
C LYS A 136 -15.49 6.10 1.17
N ARG A 137 -16.19 5.44 0.26
CA ARG A 137 -16.02 4.00 -0.02
C ARG A 137 -15.05 3.81 -1.19
N PRO A 138 -13.76 3.50 -0.95
CA PRO A 138 -12.82 3.23 -2.02
C PRO A 138 -13.18 1.92 -2.74
N GLY A 139 -13.11 1.92 -4.08
CA GLY A 139 -13.39 0.76 -4.92
C GLY A 139 -14.40 1.04 -6.03
N ARG A 140 -14.76 0.01 -6.78
CA ARG A 140 -15.76 0.12 -7.86
C ARG A 140 -17.14 0.44 -7.25
N PRO A 141 -17.83 1.49 -7.73
CA PRO A 141 -19.18 1.81 -7.25
C PRO A 141 -20.14 0.64 -7.53
N ALA A 142 -21.17 0.51 -6.68
CA ALA A 142 -22.23 -0.46 -6.90
C ALA A 142 -22.98 -0.11 -8.20
N ILE A 143 -23.35 -1.14 -8.97
CA ILE A 143 -24.04 -0.96 -10.26
C ILE A 143 -25.51 -0.61 -10.05
N LEU A 144 -26.12 -1.16 -9.01
CA LEU A 144 -27.47 -0.85 -8.56
C LEU A 144 -27.41 -0.09 -7.23
N ASP A 145 -28.27 0.90 -7.09
CA ASP A 145 -28.47 1.59 -5.82
C ASP A 145 -29.32 0.75 -4.85
N ALA A 146 -29.53 1.26 -3.62
CA ALA A 146 -30.29 0.53 -2.60
C ALA A 146 -31.78 0.38 -2.94
N GLU A 147 -32.34 1.34 -3.68
CA GLU A 147 -33.77 1.33 -4.05
C GLU A 147 -34.03 0.32 -5.17
N GLN A 148 -33.21 0.34 -6.22
CA GLN A 148 -33.19 -0.63 -7.31
C GLN A 148 -32.97 -2.05 -6.80
N LEU A 149 -32.16 -2.22 -5.76
CA LEU A 149 -31.94 -3.54 -5.16
C LEU A 149 -33.19 -4.05 -4.41
N GLU A 150 -33.92 -3.17 -3.72
CA GLU A 150 -35.17 -3.53 -3.07
C GLU A 150 -36.30 -3.78 -4.09
N GLN A 151 -36.37 -2.97 -5.16
CA GLN A 151 -37.25 -3.21 -6.30
C GLN A 151 -36.96 -4.56 -6.97
N ALA A 152 -35.69 -4.90 -7.18
CA ALA A 152 -35.29 -6.19 -7.72
C ALA A 152 -35.69 -7.35 -6.80
N ARG A 153 -35.57 -7.18 -5.48
CA ARG A 153 -36.03 -8.18 -4.49
C ARG A 153 -37.55 -8.38 -4.55
N GLY A 154 -38.34 -7.31 -4.69
CA GLY A 154 -39.79 -7.42 -4.86
C GLY A 154 -40.18 -8.14 -6.16
N LEU A 155 -39.50 -7.82 -7.27
CA LEU A 155 -39.76 -8.46 -8.57
C LEU A 155 -39.42 -9.95 -8.60
N LEU A 156 -38.45 -10.40 -7.80
CA LEU A 156 -38.09 -11.82 -7.68
C LEU A 156 -39.19 -12.70 -7.08
N MET A 157 -40.19 -12.12 -6.41
CA MET A 157 -41.34 -12.89 -5.89
C MET A 157 -42.30 -13.35 -6.99
N HIS A 158 -42.26 -12.70 -8.16
CA HIS A 158 -43.23 -12.91 -9.24
C HIS A 158 -42.59 -13.23 -10.60
N GLN A 159 -41.27 -13.04 -10.73
CA GLN A 159 -40.56 -13.19 -12.00
C GLN A 159 -39.28 -14.02 -11.84
N PRO A 160 -38.88 -14.80 -12.86
CA PRO A 160 -37.63 -15.52 -12.83
C PRO A 160 -36.44 -14.56 -12.84
N GLU A 161 -35.37 -14.95 -12.15
CA GLU A 161 -34.21 -14.10 -11.91
C GLU A 161 -33.53 -13.57 -13.18
N VAL A 162 -33.54 -14.36 -14.26
CA VAL A 162 -33.01 -13.96 -15.57
C VAL A 162 -33.77 -12.75 -16.13
N ALA A 163 -35.09 -12.71 -15.96
CA ALA A 163 -35.92 -11.60 -16.43
C ALA A 163 -35.67 -10.33 -15.61
N VAL A 164 -35.56 -10.47 -14.28
CA VAL A 164 -35.24 -9.35 -13.38
C VAL A 164 -33.85 -8.78 -13.70
N ALA A 165 -32.84 -9.63 -13.86
CA ALA A 165 -31.48 -9.19 -14.20
C ALA A 165 -31.42 -8.42 -15.54
N ARG A 166 -32.14 -8.89 -16.56
CA ARG A 166 -32.25 -8.19 -17.86
C ARG A 166 -32.89 -6.81 -17.71
N ARG A 167 -33.93 -6.68 -16.88
CA ARG A 167 -34.62 -5.40 -16.64
C ARG A 167 -33.69 -4.33 -16.05
N PHE A 168 -32.79 -4.74 -15.15
CA PHE A 168 -31.78 -3.86 -14.56
C PHE A 168 -30.47 -3.77 -15.37
N LYS A 169 -30.42 -4.36 -16.58
CA LYS A 169 -29.22 -4.39 -17.45
C LYS A 169 -27.97 -4.93 -16.73
N VAL A 170 -28.15 -5.88 -15.81
CA VAL A 170 -27.05 -6.55 -15.10
C VAL A 170 -27.02 -8.03 -15.43
N HIS A 171 -25.82 -8.62 -15.37
CA HIS A 171 -25.70 -10.08 -15.47
C HIS A 171 -26.32 -10.75 -14.23
N GLN A 172 -26.97 -11.91 -14.40
CA GLN A 172 -27.63 -12.65 -13.31
C GLN A 172 -26.71 -12.86 -12.09
N ARG A 173 -25.48 -13.34 -12.31
CA ARG A 173 -24.46 -13.48 -11.25
C ARG A 173 -24.15 -12.18 -10.49
N THR A 174 -24.22 -11.02 -11.15
CA THR A 174 -24.02 -9.73 -10.49
C THR A 174 -25.18 -9.40 -9.57
N LEU A 175 -26.42 -9.64 -10.02
CA LEU A 175 -27.63 -9.46 -9.21
C LEU A 175 -27.60 -10.36 -7.97
N GLN A 176 -27.34 -11.67 -8.14
CA GLN A 176 -27.17 -12.63 -7.04
C GLN A 176 -26.14 -12.17 -6.01
N ARG A 177 -24.94 -11.78 -6.48
CA ARG A 177 -23.86 -11.32 -5.61
C ARG A 177 -24.25 -10.07 -4.82
N MET A 178 -24.98 -9.14 -5.43
CA MET A 178 -25.43 -7.92 -4.76
C MET A 178 -26.52 -8.20 -3.73
N LEU A 179 -27.49 -9.07 -4.05
CA LEU A 179 -28.54 -9.50 -3.10
C LEU A 179 -27.97 -10.28 -1.92
N LYS A 180 -27.01 -11.18 -2.16
CA LYS A 180 -26.29 -11.90 -1.11
C LYS A 180 -25.54 -10.93 -0.19
N ARG A 181 -24.74 -10.01 -0.77
CA ARG A 181 -24.03 -8.99 0.03
C ARG A 181 -24.98 -8.12 0.86
N ALA A 182 -26.14 -7.75 0.32
CA ALA A 182 -27.12 -6.96 1.06
C ALA A 182 -27.76 -7.75 2.21
N ARG A 183 -27.97 -9.06 2.04
CA ARG A 183 -28.40 -9.96 3.11
C ARG A 183 -27.35 -10.06 4.21
N ASP A 184 -26.10 -10.37 3.83
CA ASP A 184 -24.99 -10.52 4.78
C ASP A 184 -24.75 -9.23 5.60
N GLN A 185 -24.90 -8.07 4.97
CA GLN A 185 -24.81 -6.75 5.65
C GLN A 185 -25.96 -6.48 6.61
N ARG A 186 -27.19 -6.92 6.30
CA ARG A 186 -28.32 -6.81 7.23
C ARG A 186 -28.13 -7.74 8.42
N GLU A 187 -27.58 -8.94 8.21
CA GLU A 187 -27.35 -9.93 9.26
C GLU A 187 -26.23 -9.50 10.22
N THR A 188 -25.10 -9.01 9.71
CA THR A 188 -24.01 -8.45 10.54
C THR A 188 -24.41 -7.19 11.31
N ALA A 189 -25.40 -6.42 10.83
CA ALA A 189 -25.94 -5.27 11.56
C ALA A 189 -26.94 -5.66 12.67
N LEU A 190 -27.50 -6.87 12.62
CA LEU A 190 -28.55 -7.34 13.54
C LEU A 190 -27.98 -8.18 14.69
N THR A 191 -26.76 -8.70 14.57
CA THR A 191 -26.04 -9.35 15.67
C THR A 191 -25.28 -8.29 16.47
N PRO A 192 -25.79 -7.79 17.61
CA PRO A 192 -24.93 -7.05 18.53
C PRO A 192 -23.82 -8.00 18.95
N GLY A 193 -22.56 -7.58 18.75
CA GLY A 193 -21.42 -8.33 19.28
C GLY A 193 -21.68 -8.64 20.74
N ASN A 194 -21.44 -9.88 21.14
CA ASN A 194 -21.59 -10.32 22.52
C ASN A 194 -20.81 -9.33 23.42
N PRO A 195 -21.42 -8.72 24.45
CA PRO A 195 -20.70 -7.80 25.33
C PRO A 195 -19.51 -8.47 26.04
N ASN A 196 -19.45 -9.80 26.08
CA ASN A 196 -18.29 -10.55 26.57
C ASN A 196 -17.15 -10.74 25.54
N ASP A 197 -17.37 -10.48 24.24
CA ASP A 197 -16.28 -10.50 23.25
C ASP A 197 -15.44 -9.20 23.33
N ALA A 198 -15.93 -8.19 24.06
CA ALA A 198 -15.18 -7.00 24.45
C ALA A 198 -14.49 -7.12 25.82
N ALA A 199 -14.63 -8.25 26.51
CA ALA A 199 -14.04 -8.51 27.83
C ALA A 199 -12.74 -9.33 27.77
N GLY A 200 -12.08 -9.38 26.61
CA GLY A 200 -10.92 -10.24 26.36
C GLY A 200 -9.91 -9.66 25.38
N SER A 201 -9.69 -8.34 25.38
CA SER A 201 -8.43 -7.79 24.89
C SER A 201 -8.05 -6.63 25.78
N SER A 202 -7.36 -6.92 26.88
CA SER A 202 -6.49 -5.93 27.48
C SER A 202 -5.59 -5.40 26.36
N LEU A 203 -5.80 -4.16 25.95
CA LEU A 203 -4.89 -3.47 25.05
C LEU A 203 -3.63 -3.16 25.86
N ALA A 204 -2.80 -4.19 26.05
CA ALA A 204 -1.45 -4.04 26.53
C ALA A 204 -0.67 -3.28 25.45
N TYR A 205 -0.63 -1.95 25.58
CA TYR A 205 0.31 -1.14 24.83
C TYR A 205 1.67 -1.26 25.52
N GLU A 206 2.64 -1.83 24.83
CA GLU A 206 4.04 -1.77 25.25
C GLU A 206 4.52 -0.32 25.17
N CYS A 207 4.95 0.21 26.32
CA CYS A 207 5.54 1.55 26.38
C CYS A 207 6.82 1.58 25.53
N PRO A 208 6.92 2.45 24.50
CA PRO A 208 8.05 2.45 23.56
C PRO A 208 9.36 2.97 24.17
N ILE A 209 9.37 3.38 25.43
CA ILE A 209 10.54 3.96 26.11
C ILE A 209 11.30 2.92 26.95
N CYS A 210 10.62 1.96 27.58
CA CYS A 210 11.27 1.06 28.56
C CYS A 210 11.09 -0.45 28.30
N MET A 211 10.28 -0.87 27.31
CA MET A 211 10.10 -2.29 26.92
C MET A 211 9.81 -3.29 28.08
N GLN A 212 9.34 -2.84 29.24
CA GLN A 212 9.20 -3.70 30.44
C GLN A 212 7.92 -3.47 31.25
N GLY A 213 6.90 -2.79 30.73
CA GLY A 213 5.65 -2.57 31.47
C GLY A 213 4.39 -2.64 30.60
N THR A 214 3.39 -3.41 31.07
CA THR A 214 2.03 -3.48 30.52
C THR A 214 1.11 -2.50 31.26
N ILE A 215 0.36 -1.69 30.51
CA ILE A 215 -0.68 -0.79 31.06
C ILE A 215 -2.04 -1.49 30.91
N GLU A 216 -2.73 -1.76 32.01
CA GLU A 216 -4.13 -2.20 31.99
C GLU A 216 -5.06 -0.97 32.03
N ALA A 217 -5.91 -0.82 31.02
CA ALA A 217 -6.95 0.21 30.96
C ALA A 217 -8.32 -0.44 31.21
N GLU A 218 -8.97 -0.13 32.33
CA GLU A 218 -10.35 -0.53 32.59
C GLU A 218 -11.32 0.34 31.76
N SER A 219 -11.97 -0.30 30.78
CA SER A 219 -13.22 0.02 30.07
C SER A 219 -13.61 1.50 29.82
N ILE A 220 -13.68 1.89 28.54
CA ILE A 220 -14.41 3.09 28.08
C ILE A 220 -15.90 2.75 27.99
N ALA A 221 -16.74 3.30 28.88
CA ALA A 221 -18.19 3.15 28.80
C ALA A 221 -18.78 4.00 27.65
N THR A 222 -19.30 3.36 26.61
CA THR A 222 -20.11 3.98 25.56
C THR A 222 -21.49 4.40 26.09
N PHE A 223 -21.74 5.71 26.20
CA PHE A 223 -23.06 6.24 26.59
C PHE A 223 -24.00 6.31 25.39
N GLY A 224 -25.17 5.68 25.52
CA GLY A 224 -26.22 5.61 24.51
C GLY A 224 -26.90 6.95 24.22
N ARG A 225 -27.34 7.14 22.97
CA ARG A 225 -28.09 8.31 22.51
C ARG A 225 -29.49 8.32 23.14
N HIS A 226 -29.79 9.33 23.96
CA HIS A 226 -31.17 9.72 24.25
C HIS A 226 -31.47 11.12 23.68
N ARG A 227 -32.57 11.17 22.91
CA ARG A 227 -33.24 12.38 22.40
C ARG A 227 -33.57 13.35 23.55
N ALA A 228 -33.33 14.63 23.35
CA ALA A 228 -34.05 15.70 24.06
C ALA A 228 -34.54 16.77 23.07
N LYS A 229 -35.82 17.13 23.23
CA LYS A 229 -36.61 18.09 22.45
C LYS A 229 -36.23 19.53 22.82
N GLY A 230 -36.61 20.46 21.95
CA GLY A 230 -36.09 21.84 21.89
C GLY A 230 -36.46 22.79 23.03
N LEU A 231 -35.85 23.97 22.98
CA LEU A 231 -36.38 25.23 23.50
C LEU A 231 -35.76 26.41 22.74
N HIS A 232 -36.55 27.47 22.59
CA HIS A 232 -36.38 28.63 21.71
C HIS A 232 -35.60 29.81 22.33
N ARG A 233 -35.05 30.66 21.43
CA ARG A 233 -34.87 32.14 21.44
C ARG A 233 -33.60 32.80 22.06
N LYS A 234 -32.90 33.50 21.14
CA LYS A 234 -32.33 34.88 21.14
C LYS A 234 -31.54 35.37 22.38
N THR A 235 -30.27 35.78 22.21
CA THR A 235 -29.75 37.15 21.93
C THR A 235 -28.21 37.20 22.04
N GLU A 236 -27.58 37.89 21.06
CA GLU A 236 -26.41 38.79 21.15
C GLU A 236 -25.05 38.35 21.76
N LEU A 237 -23.99 38.50 20.94
CA LEU A 237 -22.57 38.67 21.30
C LEU A 237 -22.36 40.04 21.99
N PRO A 238 -21.29 40.30 22.81
CA PRO A 238 -19.89 40.00 22.46
C PRO A 238 -18.88 39.74 23.62
N SER A 239 -17.63 39.50 23.20
CA SER A 239 -16.34 39.63 23.93
C SER A 239 -15.93 38.55 24.95
N SER A 240 -14.75 37.97 24.70
CA SER A 240 -13.95 37.08 25.59
C SER A 240 -13.78 37.62 27.02
N PRO A 241 -13.38 36.84 28.06
CA PRO A 241 -12.57 35.60 28.05
C PRO A 241 -13.02 34.52 29.08
N ARG A 242 -12.25 33.42 29.19
CA ARG A 242 -12.34 32.31 30.18
C ARG A 242 -13.39 31.23 29.91
N MET A 243 -12.96 30.14 29.27
CA MET A 243 -13.64 28.85 29.45
C MET A 243 -13.10 28.15 30.70
N SER A 244 -13.87 28.30 31.78
CA SER A 244 -13.98 27.30 32.85
C SER A 244 -14.51 26.01 32.25
N VAL A 245 -13.67 24.97 32.18
CA VAL A 245 -14.15 23.61 31.92
C VAL A 245 -14.38 22.98 33.29
N ALA A 246 -15.65 22.95 33.68
CA ALA A 246 -16.12 22.17 34.81
C ALA A 246 -15.75 20.70 34.59
N GLY A 247 -15.05 20.14 35.59
CA GLY A 247 -14.39 18.85 35.49
C GLY A 247 -15.35 17.67 35.35
N ALA A 248 -15.02 16.80 34.39
CA ALA A 248 -15.25 15.38 34.54
C ALA A 248 -13.93 14.77 35.05
N ALA A 249 -13.85 14.56 36.37
CA ALA A 249 -12.71 13.89 36.98
C ALA A 249 -12.76 12.40 36.61
N VAL A 250 -12.03 12.02 35.56
CA VAL A 250 -11.68 10.62 35.32
C VAL A 250 -10.63 10.24 36.37
N ARG A 251 -11.06 9.58 37.45
CA ARG A 251 -10.14 8.95 38.40
C ARG A 251 -9.72 7.60 37.85
N THR A 252 -8.63 7.57 37.07
CA THR A 252 -7.89 6.32 36.81
C THR A 252 -6.68 6.29 37.74
N ARG A 253 -6.73 5.47 38.80
CA ARG A 253 -5.52 5.13 39.56
C ARG A 253 -4.69 4.14 38.75
N SER A 254 -3.86 4.61 37.82
CA SER A 254 -2.83 3.77 37.21
C SER A 254 -1.51 4.01 37.95
N ALA A 255 -1.23 3.20 38.98
CA ALA A 255 0.08 3.18 39.60
C ALA A 255 1.06 2.46 38.66
N CYS A 256 1.78 3.22 37.84
CA CYS A 256 2.92 2.68 37.11
C CYS A 256 4.03 2.35 38.11
N GLN A 257 4.29 1.06 38.37
CA GLN A 257 5.31 0.60 39.32
C GLN A 257 6.74 1.01 38.94
N ALA A 258 6.97 1.46 37.70
CA ALA A 258 8.27 1.90 37.19
C ALA A 258 8.53 3.41 37.29
N ALA A 259 7.63 4.19 37.91
CA ALA A 259 7.74 5.65 37.99
C ALA A 259 9.06 6.13 38.65
N THR A 260 9.64 5.33 39.56
CA THR A 260 10.89 5.67 40.27
C THR A 260 12.14 5.62 39.40
N MET A 261 12.14 4.86 38.29
CA MET A 261 13.32 4.74 37.42
C MET A 261 13.40 5.81 36.32
N CYS A 262 12.28 6.41 35.93
CA CYS A 262 12.24 7.28 34.74
C CYS A 262 12.18 8.79 35.08
N GLY A 263 12.03 9.17 36.36
CA GLY A 263 12.12 10.56 36.81
C GLY A 263 11.05 11.53 36.28
N ILE A 264 10.01 11.04 35.61
CA ILE A 264 8.92 11.88 35.04
C ILE A 264 7.61 11.58 35.77
N PRO A 265 6.99 12.58 36.43
CA PRO A 265 5.84 12.34 37.32
C PRO A 265 4.50 12.10 36.61
N SER A 266 4.38 12.30 35.29
CA SER A 266 3.16 11.96 34.55
C SER A 266 3.39 11.81 33.04
N CYS A 267 3.04 10.66 32.47
CA CYS A 267 3.06 10.40 31.03
C CYS A 267 1.83 10.99 30.29
N ILE A 268 1.40 12.21 30.62
CA ILE A 268 0.21 12.86 30.01
C ILE A 268 0.60 13.90 28.93
N GLY A 269 1.89 14.12 28.67
CA GLY A 269 2.34 15.10 27.67
C GLY A 269 2.52 14.62 26.23
N ALA A 270 2.29 13.34 25.92
CA ALA A 270 2.69 12.78 24.62
C ALA A 270 1.53 12.40 23.67
N ILE A 271 0.27 12.70 24.03
CA ILE A 271 -0.90 12.37 23.18
C ILE A 271 -1.85 13.58 23.02
N THR A 272 -1.30 14.73 22.64
CA THR A 272 -2.09 15.83 22.03
C THR A 272 -1.49 16.20 20.68
#